data_AF-A0A6H1KHT5-F1
#
_entry.id   AF-A0A6H1KHT5-F1
#
_cell.length_a   1.000
_cell.length_b   1.000
_cell.length_c   1.000
_cell.angle_alpha   90.00
_cell.angle_beta   90.00
_cell.angle_gamma   90.00
#
_symmetry.space_group_name_H-M   'P 1'
#
loop_
_entity.id
_entity.type
_entity.pdbx_description
1 polymer ?
#
loop_
_entity_poly.entity_id
_entity_poly.type
_entity_poly.pdbx_seq_one_letter_code
_entity_poly.pdbx_strand_id
1 'polypeptide(L)'
;MADFVREGRLFRVVSFAASHRQLLLRSDALAVDATDTRVEVYFGHVELMLLKPIYEKGIHVRRATDAEFAVLKERHDLPADDAAFTWMIEPDGDSFVVSGDPSWREADRRFEDPSLFDFSRPWPPDFPVEHGTIG
;
A
#
# COMPACT_ATOMS: atom_id res chain seq x y z
N MET A 1 -3.76 4.25 -16.33
CA MET A 1 -3.75 4.22 -14.87
C MET A 1 -2.96 3.00 -14.46
N ALA A 2 -1.91 3.17 -13.68
CA ALA A 2 -0.89 2.14 -13.44
C ALA A 2 -1.15 1.44 -12.10
N ASP A 3 -1.51 0.17 -12.19
CA ASP A 3 -1.55 -0.74 -11.05
C ASP A 3 -0.15 -0.92 -10.47
N PHE A 4 -0.08 -1.17 -9.17
CA PHE A 4 1.15 -1.62 -8.52
C PHE A 4 1.04 -3.09 -8.15
N VAL A 5 1.84 -3.91 -8.82
CA VAL A 5 1.91 -5.35 -8.58
C VAL A 5 3.29 -5.71 -8.05
N ARG A 6 3.32 -6.36 -6.89
CA ARG A 6 4.53 -6.96 -6.31
C ARG A 6 4.16 -8.30 -5.70
N GLU A 7 4.50 -9.36 -6.43
CA GLU A 7 4.24 -10.76 -6.07
C GLU A 7 5.52 -11.44 -5.58
N GLY A 8 5.38 -12.63 -5.01
CA GLY A 8 6.51 -13.47 -4.58
C GLY A 8 7.25 -12.93 -3.36
N ARG A 9 6.66 -11.98 -2.63
CA ARG A 9 7.24 -11.37 -1.43
C ARG A 9 6.18 -11.07 -0.39
N LEU A 10 6.55 -11.21 0.88
CA LEU A 10 5.61 -10.98 1.98
C LEU A 10 5.45 -9.49 2.29
N PHE A 11 4.21 -9.01 2.37
CA PHE A 11 3.87 -7.67 2.87
C PHE A 11 3.21 -7.74 4.26
N ARG A 12 3.47 -6.72 5.08
CA ARG A 12 2.85 -6.53 6.40
C ARG A 12 2.32 -5.12 6.55
N VAL A 13 1.27 -4.97 7.33
CA VAL A 13 0.92 -3.67 7.91
C VAL A 13 1.95 -3.33 9.00
N VAL A 14 2.75 -2.29 8.78
CA VAL A 14 3.83 -1.90 9.73
C VAL A 14 3.52 -0.62 10.50
N SER A 15 2.60 0.21 10.00
CA SER A 15 2.16 1.42 10.70
C SER A 15 0.75 1.81 10.28
N PHE A 16 -0.06 2.20 11.26
CA PHE A 16 -1.30 2.95 11.04
C PHE A 16 -1.38 4.08 12.08
N ALA A 17 -1.39 5.32 11.62
CA ALA A 17 -1.49 6.51 12.45
C ALA A 17 -2.87 7.14 12.28
N ALA A 18 -3.83 6.78 13.15
CA ALA A 18 -5.21 7.24 13.05
C ALA A 18 -5.36 8.77 13.07
N SER A 19 -4.57 9.47 13.90
CA SER A 19 -4.59 10.94 13.99
C SER A 19 -4.11 11.64 12.72
N HIS A 20 -3.25 10.98 11.94
CA HIS A 20 -2.72 11.51 10.68
C HIS A 20 -3.39 10.87 9.46
N ARG A 21 -4.24 9.85 9.67
CA ARG A 21 -4.92 9.08 8.63
C ARG A 21 -3.95 8.48 7.62
N GLN A 22 -2.89 7.85 8.13
CA GLN A 22 -1.81 7.27 7.33
C GLN A 22 -1.67 5.77 7.58
N LEU A 23 -1.48 5.02 6.51
CA LEU A 23 -1.21 3.59 6.52
C LEU A 23 0.07 3.30 5.74
N LEU A 24 0.89 2.38 6.26
CA LEU A 24 2.11 1.91 5.61
C LEU A 24 2.12 0.38 5.54
N LEU A 25 2.19 -0.15 4.32
CA LEU A 25 2.53 -1.54 4.04
C LEU A 25 4.01 -1.64 3.72
N ARG A 26 4.66 -2.70 4.20
CA ARG A 26 6.09 -2.94 3.94
C ARG A 26 6.36 -4.40 3.61
N SER A 27 7.22 -4.60 2.62
CA SER A 27 7.92 -5.85 2.37
C SER A 27 9.42 -5.60 2.52
N ASP A 28 10.06 -6.33 3.44
CA ASP A 28 11.52 -6.26 3.60
C ASP A 28 12.22 -7.22 2.63
N ALA A 29 13.52 -7.02 2.43
CA ALA A 29 14.37 -7.99 1.75
C ALA A 29 14.49 -9.25 2.63
N LEU A 30 13.84 -10.33 2.22
CA LEU A 30 13.86 -11.60 2.95
C LEU A 30 14.50 -12.68 2.09
N ALA A 31 15.46 -13.40 2.70
CA ALA A 31 16.14 -14.51 2.02
C ALA A 31 15.18 -15.62 1.57
N VAL A 32 14.10 -15.86 2.32
CA VAL A 32 13.06 -16.86 1.97
C VAL A 32 12.26 -16.45 0.72
N ASP A 33 12.14 -15.15 0.46
CA ASP A 33 11.43 -14.60 -0.69
C ASP A 33 12.38 -14.30 -1.87
N ALA A 34 13.68 -14.58 -1.71
CA ALA A 34 14.73 -14.25 -2.67
C ALA A 34 14.71 -12.77 -3.13
N THR A 35 14.36 -11.86 -2.22
CA THR A 35 14.34 -10.41 -2.47
C THR A 35 15.54 -9.70 -1.84
N ASP A 36 16.04 -8.66 -2.50
CA ASP A 36 17.19 -7.84 -2.10
C ASP A 36 16.81 -6.40 -1.73
N THR A 37 15.65 -5.92 -2.16
CA THR A 37 15.13 -4.58 -1.84
C THR A 37 14.06 -4.60 -0.75
N ARG A 38 13.85 -3.47 -0.08
CA ARG A 38 12.62 -3.17 0.65
C ARG A 38 11.65 -2.44 -0.26
N VAL A 39 10.37 -2.78 -0.15
CA VAL A 39 9.25 -2.05 -0.76
C VAL A 39 8.35 -1.50 0.33
N GLU A 40 7.97 -0.23 0.21
CA GLU A 40 6.97 0.42 1.05
C GLU A 40 5.85 0.99 0.20
N VAL A 41 4.60 0.81 0.63
CA VAL A 41 3.41 1.42 0.03
C VAL A 41 2.70 2.25 1.08
N TYR A 42 2.57 3.53 0.80
CA TYR A 42 1.98 4.55 1.66
C TYR A 42 0.61 4.96 1.15
N PHE A 43 -0.35 4.99 2.06
CA PHE A 43 -1.70 5.51 1.83
C PHE A 43 -1.93 6.68 2.78
N GLY A 44 -2.23 7.85 2.21
CA GLY A 44 -2.58 9.06 2.97
C GLY A 44 -4.07 9.35 2.89
N HIS A 45 -4.61 10.06 3.88
CA HIS A 45 -6.04 10.36 3.99
C HIS A 45 -6.92 9.10 4.05
N VAL A 46 -6.47 8.08 4.79
CA VAL A 46 -7.25 6.85 4.99
C VAL A 46 -8.56 7.17 5.72
N GLU A 47 -9.70 6.86 5.09
CA GLU A 47 -11.05 6.99 5.64
C GLU A 47 -11.49 5.65 6.28
N LEU A 48 -11.36 4.57 5.52
CA LEU A 48 -11.76 3.22 5.88
C LEU A 48 -10.77 2.21 5.31
N MET A 49 -10.57 1.09 6.01
CA MET A 49 -9.75 -0.01 5.52
C MET A 49 -10.25 -1.33 6.06
N LEU A 50 -10.16 -2.36 5.23
CA LEU A 50 -10.24 -3.76 5.64
C LEU A 50 -8.97 -4.44 5.14
N LEU A 51 -8.14 -4.95 6.05
CA LEU A 51 -6.82 -5.47 5.71
C LEU A 51 -6.57 -6.81 6.41
N LYS A 52 -5.81 -7.66 5.74
CA LYS A 52 -5.08 -8.73 6.41
C LYS A 52 -3.86 -8.14 7.13
N PRO A 53 -3.46 -8.68 8.29
CA PRO A 53 -2.22 -8.25 8.94
C PRO A 53 -0.98 -8.59 8.09
N ILE A 54 -1.08 -9.64 7.26
CA ILE A 54 0.01 -10.18 6.43
C ILE A 54 -0.55 -10.60 5.06
N TYR A 55 0.19 -10.29 4.00
CA TYR A 55 -0.04 -10.76 2.63
C TYR A 55 1.17 -11.58 2.18
N GLU A 56 1.08 -12.91 2.31
CA GLU A 56 2.22 -13.82 2.12
C GLU A 56 2.71 -13.89 0.67
N LYS A 57 1.82 -13.68 -0.31
CA LYS A 57 2.11 -13.85 -1.74
C LYS A 57 2.38 -12.55 -2.49
N GLY A 58 2.40 -11.43 -1.78
CA GLY A 58 2.47 -10.10 -2.38
C GLY A 58 1.16 -9.34 -2.32
N ILE A 59 1.15 -8.20 -3.00
CA ILE A 59 0.01 -7.30 -3.10
C ILE A 59 -0.21 -6.85 -4.55
N HIS A 60 -1.46 -6.56 -4.87
CA HIS A 60 -1.90 -5.91 -6.10
C HIS A 60 -2.71 -4.68 -5.70
N VAL A 61 -2.05 -3.53 -5.71
CA VAL A 61 -2.71 -2.26 -5.40
C VAL A 61 -3.22 -1.64 -6.68
N ARG A 62 -4.55 -1.57 -6.79
CA ARG A 62 -5.25 -1.00 -7.96
C ARG A 62 -6.54 -0.34 -7.54
N ARG A 63 -7.09 0.52 -8.38
CA ARG A 63 -8.43 1.07 -8.14
C ARG A 63 -9.47 -0.05 -8.21
N ALA A 64 -10.47 0.02 -7.32
CA ALA A 64 -11.62 -0.87 -7.38
C ALA A 64 -12.39 -0.63 -8.68
N THR A 65 -12.83 -1.73 -9.31
CA THR A 65 -13.78 -1.64 -10.42
C THR A 65 -15.16 -1.22 -9.89
N ASP A 66 -16.03 -0.71 -10.77
CA ASP A 66 -17.40 -0.32 -10.38
C ASP A 66 -18.17 -1.46 -9.70
N ALA A 67 -17.97 -2.70 -10.17
CA ALA A 67 -18.61 -3.89 -9.62
C ALA A 67 -18.10 -4.22 -8.21
N GLU A 68 -16.78 -4.17 -7.99
CA GLU A 68 -16.19 -4.38 -6.66
C GLU A 68 -16.62 -3.28 -5.70
N PHE A 69 -16.57 -2.02 -6.15
CA PHE A 69 -16.99 -0.89 -5.34
C PHE A 69 -18.47 -0.98 -4.95
N ALA A 70 -19.37 -1.41 -5.85
CA ALA A 70 -20.77 -1.58 -5.52
C ALA A 70 -20.98 -2.58 -4.36
N VAL A 71 -20.22 -3.68 -4.34
CA VAL A 71 -20.24 -4.67 -3.25
C VAL A 71 -19.71 -4.06 -1.95
N LEU A 72 -18.59 -3.35 -2.00
CA LEU A 72 -18.01 -2.70 -0.83
C LEU A 72 -18.94 -1.62 -0.27
N LYS A 73 -19.56 -0.83 -1.15
CA LYS A 73 -20.53 0.19 -0.80
C LYS A 73 -21.71 -0.37 -0.03
N GLU A 74 -22.34 -1.43 -0.53
CA GLU A 74 -23.46 -2.07 0.16
C GLU A 74 -23.04 -2.66 1.51
N ARG A 75 -21.87 -3.31 1.56
CA ARG A 75 -21.39 -4.01 2.76
C ARG A 75 -20.90 -3.07 3.86
N HIS A 76 -20.33 -1.93 3.50
CA HIS A 76 -19.63 -1.02 4.41
C HIS A 76 -20.25 0.39 4.47
N ASP A 77 -21.39 0.61 3.82
CA ASP A 77 -22.11 1.89 3.77
C ASP A 77 -21.25 3.05 3.23
N LEU A 78 -20.51 2.79 2.14
CA LEU A 78 -19.60 3.79 1.55
C LEU A 78 -20.37 4.88 0.76
N PRO A 79 -20.01 6.17 0.93
CA PRO A 79 -20.43 7.24 0.02
C PRO A 79 -20.12 6.92 -1.44
N ALA A 80 -20.98 7.33 -2.37
CA ALA A 80 -20.76 7.06 -3.80
C ALA A 80 -19.47 7.72 -4.35
N ASP A 81 -19.07 8.86 -3.77
CA ASP A 81 -17.89 9.62 -4.18
C ASP A 81 -16.58 8.89 -3.83
N ASP A 82 -16.61 7.90 -2.93
CA ASP A 82 -15.45 7.10 -2.55
C ASP A 82 -15.02 6.10 -3.64
N ALA A 83 -15.82 5.92 -4.70
CA ALA A 83 -15.48 5.03 -5.80
C ALA A 83 -14.10 5.37 -6.41
N ALA A 84 -13.82 6.66 -6.55
CA ALA A 84 -12.53 7.14 -7.06
C ALA A 84 -11.39 6.94 -6.05
N PHE A 85 -11.68 6.72 -4.77
CA PHE A 85 -10.69 6.67 -3.71
C PHE A 85 -10.54 5.28 -3.09
N THR A 86 -11.21 4.27 -3.67
CA THR A 86 -11.18 2.90 -3.18
C THR A 86 -10.11 2.08 -3.91
N TRP A 87 -9.15 1.56 -3.14
CA TRP A 87 -8.02 0.78 -3.62
C TRP A 87 -8.11 -0.66 -3.12
N MET A 88 -8.13 -1.62 -4.03
CA MET A 88 -7.99 -3.04 -3.72
C MET A 88 -6.52 -3.34 -3.45
N ILE A 89 -6.23 -4.24 -2.50
CA ILE A 89 -4.85 -4.61 -2.10
C ILE A 89 -4.45 -6.00 -2.60
N GLU A 90 -5.43 -6.85 -2.93
CA GLU A 90 -5.24 -8.20 -3.43
C GLU A 90 -6.08 -8.42 -4.70
N PRO A 91 -5.64 -9.28 -5.64
CA PRO A 91 -6.33 -9.45 -6.92
C PRO A 91 -7.73 -10.05 -6.76
N ASP A 92 -7.90 -11.04 -5.88
CA ASP A 92 -9.10 -11.87 -5.74
C ASP A 92 -9.69 -11.87 -4.31
N GLY A 93 -9.60 -10.77 -3.57
CA GLY A 93 -10.20 -10.73 -2.24
C GLY A 93 -10.56 -9.37 -1.71
N ASP A 94 -11.01 -9.38 -0.45
CA ASP A 94 -11.82 -8.30 0.12
C ASP A 94 -10.97 -7.20 0.80
N SER A 95 -9.64 -7.27 0.72
CA SER A 95 -8.80 -6.25 1.34
C SER A 95 -8.83 -4.96 0.53
N PHE A 96 -9.23 -3.86 1.15
CA PHE A 96 -9.34 -2.55 0.53
C PHE A 96 -8.94 -1.41 1.47
N VAL A 97 -8.62 -0.27 0.85
CA VAL A 97 -8.34 1.00 1.53
C VAL A 97 -9.08 2.12 0.79
N VAL A 98 -9.85 2.93 1.50
CA VAL A 98 -10.36 4.21 0.99
C VAL A 98 -9.37 5.29 1.39
N SER A 99 -8.70 5.89 0.40
CA SER A 99 -7.64 6.89 0.61
C SER A 99 -7.41 7.77 -0.62
N GLY A 100 -6.61 8.83 -0.45
CA GLY A 100 -6.01 9.50 -1.60
C GLY A 100 -5.06 8.57 -2.39
N ASP A 101 -4.48 9.08 -3.47
CA ASP A 101 -3.60 8.31 -4.36
C ASP A 101 -2.42 7.70 -3.58
N PRO A 102 -2.28 6.36 -3.56
CA PRO A 102 -1.19 5.70 -2.88
C PRO A 102 0.14 5.97 -3.56
N SER A 103 1.21 5.93 -2.79
CA SER A 103 2.58 6.06 -3.31
C SER A 103 3.40 4.85 -2.91
N TRP A 104 4.35 4.45 -3.74
CA TRP A 104 5.27 3.36 -3.44
C TRP A 104 6.72 3.81 -3.59
N ARG A 105 7.59 3.17 -2.81
CA ARG A 105 9.05 3.38 -2.83
C ARG A 105 9.75 2.03 -2.67
N GLU A 106 10.83 1.83 -3.41
CA GLU A 106 11.63 0.60 -3.39
C GLU A 106 13.13 0.94 -3.38
N ALA A 107 13.89 0.36 -2.45
CA ALA A 107 15.33 0.59 -2.34
C ALA A 107 16.03 -0.54 -1.56
N ASP A 108 17.34 -0.70 -1.75
CA ASP A 108 18.17 -1.55 -0.88
C ASP A 108 18.19 -0.95 0.54
N ARG A 109 17.69 -1.76 1.50
CA ARG A 109 17.47 -1.39 2.89
C ARG A 109 17.55 -2.58 3.81
N ARG A 110 18.14 -2.34 4.98
CA ARG A 110 18.13 -3.26 6.10
C ARG A 110 16.83 -3.12 6.89
N PHE A 111 16.47 -4.18 7.60
CA PHE A 111 15.26 -4.21 8.42
C PHE A 111 15.14 -3.03 9.41
N GLU A 112 16.24 -2.62 10.02
CA GLU A 112 16.29 -1.55 11.02
C GLU A 112 16.37 -0.13 10.43
N ASP A 113 16.60 -0.01 9.12
CA ASP A 113 16.71 1.30 8.49
C ASP A 113 15.37 2.05 8.58
N PRO A 114 15.41 3.40 8.68
CA PRO A 114 14.20 4.22 8.67
C PRO A 114 13.31 3.95 7.46
N SER A 115 12.01 4.24 7.63
CA SER A 115 11.04 4.15 6.54
C SER A 115 11.47 5.00 5.35
N LEU A 116 11.19 4.50 4.15
CA LEU A 116 11.35 5.26 2.92
C LEU A 116 10.40 6.46 2.88
N PHE A 117 9.31 6.48 3.67
CA PHE A 117 8.38 7.59 3.86
C PHE A 117 8.63 8.41 5.14
N ASP A 118 9.89 8.53 5.57
CA ASP A 118 10.28 9.49 6.62
C ASP A 118 10.22 10.93 6.08
N PHE A 119 9.09 11.60 6.27
CA PHE A 119 8.86 12.99 5.83
C PHE A 119 9.70 14.04 6.60
N SER A 120 10.43 13.64 7.65
CA SER A 120 11.37 14.54 8.33
C SER A 120 12.71 14.66 7.59
N ARG A 121 12.97 13.77 6.62
CA ARG A 121 14.19 13.75 5.82
C ARG A 121 13.97 14.41 4.46
N PRO A 122 15.01 15.03 3.88
CA PRO A 122 14.95 15.56 2.53
C PRO A 122 14.62 14.47 1.50
N TRP A 123 13.87 14.84 0.47
CA TRP A 123 13.60 14.00 -0.70
C TRP A 123 14.05 14.73 -1.97
N PRO A 124 14.75 14.08 -2.93
CA PRO A 124 15.12 12.66 -2.94
C PRO A 124 16.27 12.34 -1.97
N PRO A 125 16.40 11.07 -1.57
CA PRO A 125 17.52 10.61 -0.77
C PRO A 125 18.83 10.53 -1.56
N ASP A 126 19.93 10.25 -0.86
CA ASP A 126 21.28 10.07 -1.40
C ASP A 126 21.61 8.64 -1.86
N PHE A 127 20.71 7.69 -1.64
CA PHE A 127 20.82 6.30 -2.12
C PHE A 127 19.86 6.04 -3.31
N PRO A 128 20.16 5.04 -4.16
CA PRO A 128 19.28 4.65 -5.25
C PRO A 128 17.88 4.24 -4.75
N VAL A 129 16.84 4.81 -5.34
CA VAL A 129 15.44 4.52 -4.99
C VAL A 129 14.57 4.57 -6.24
N GLU A 130 13.70 3.57 -6.37
CA GLU A 130 12.57 3.61 -7.30
C GLU A 130 11.33 4.09 -6.56
N HIS A 131 10.47 4.85 -7.24
CA HIS A 131 9.26 5.37 -6.63
C HIS A 131 8.18 5.66 -7.68
N GLY A 132 6.94 5.73 -7.22
CA GLY A 132 5.81 6.12 -8.06
C GLY A 132 4.54 6.39 -7.28
N THR A 133 3.54 6.92 -7.98
CA THR A 133 2.17 7.07 -7.52
C THR A 133 1.30 6.04 -8.24
N ILE A 134 0.37 5.44 -7.52
CA ILE A 134 -0.63 4.53 -8.06
C ILE A 134 -1.83 5.39 -8.44
N GLY A 135 -2.22 5.35 -9.71
CA GLY A 135 -3.20 6.28 -10.27
C GLY A 135 -3.84 5.72 -11.51
#